data_AF-A0A085AG54-F1
#
_entry.id   AF-A0A085AG54-F1
#
_cell.length_a   1.000
_cell.length_b   1.000
_cell.length_c   1.000
_cell.angle_alpha   90.00
_cell.angle_beta   90.00
_cell.angle_gamma   90.00
#
_symmetry.space_group_name_H-M   'P 1'
#
loop_
_entity.id
_entity.type
_entity.pdbx_description
1 polymer ?
#
loop_
_entity_poly.entity_id
_entity_poly.type
_entity_poly.pdbx_seq_one_letter_code
_entity_poly.pdbx_strand_id
1 'polypeptide(L)'
;MSQFFNTFWQYLRAFVLIYACLYAGNFVASLLPIIIPGSIIGMLILFVLLALQILPAKWVNPGCYVLIRYMALLFVPIGVGVMQYFDLLRTQFGPVVVSCAISTLVVFLVVSWSSHLLHGERNVVGQKGTEE
;
A
#
# COMPACT_ATOMS: atom_id res chain seq x y z
N MET A 1 13.29 -18.91 29.74
CA MET A 1 13.85 -19.40 28.46
C MET A 1 12.77 -19.72 27.41
N SER A 2 11.59 -20.24 27.79
CA SER A 2 10.47 -20.55 26.87
C SER A 2 9.76 -19.33 26.24
N GLN A 3 9.68 -18.20 26.97
CA GLN A 3 9.01 -16.97 26.49
C GLN A 3 9.68 -16.39 25.24
N PHE A 4 11.02 -16.32 25.24
CA PHE A 4 11.80 -15.81 24.11
C PHE A 4 11.59 -16.65 22.83
N PHE A 5 11.56 -17.97 22.98
CA PHE A 5 11.35 -18.89 21.86
C PHE A 5 9.97 -18.74 21.23
N ASN A 6 8.93 -18.57 22.06
CA ASN A 6 7.56 -18.35 21.59
C ASN A 6 7.41 -17.03 20.83
N THR A 7 8.04 -15.96 21.32
CA THR A 7 8.05 -14.66 20.64
C THR A 7 8.77 -14.75 19.29
N PHE A 8 9.95 -15.38 19.25
CA PHE A 8 10.66 -15.61 17.99
C PHE A 8 9.80 -16.38 16.97
N TRP A 9 9.12 -17.43 17.42
CA TRP A 9 8.18 -18.19 16.58
C TRP A 9 6.98 -17.37 16.09
N GLN A 10 6.51 -16.40 16.88
CA GLN A 10 5.47 -15.44 16.45
C GLN A 10 5.96 -14.54 15.32
N TYR A 11 7.17 -14.00 15.40
CA TYR A 11 7.71 -13.20 14.31
C TYR A 11 7.97 -14.03 13.05
N LEU A 12 8.57 -15.22 13.21
CA LEU A 12 8.86 -16.10 12.07
C LEU A 12 7.58 -16.48 11.32
N ARG A 13 6.51 -16.88 12.03
CA ARG A 13 5.23 -17.21 11.39
C ARG A 13 4.65 -16.01 10.62
N ALA A 14 4.74 -14.81 11.20
CA ALA A 14 4.19 -13.61 10.60
C ALA A 14 4.89 -13.28 9.28
N PHE A 15 6.23 -13.32 9.28
CA PHE A 15 7.03 -13.11 8.07
C PHE A 15 6.73 -14.17 7.02
N VAL A 16 6.69 -15.45 7.39
CA VAL A 16 6.37 -16.54 6.45
C VAL A 16 5.01 -16.34 5.79
N LEU A 17 3.98 -15.94 6.55
CA LEU A 17 2.64 -15.69 6.01
C LEU A 17 2.61 -14.49 5.04
N ILE A 18 3.31 -13.40 5.38
CA ILE A 18 3.43 -12.22 4.50
C ILE A 18 4.14 -12.60 3.19
N TYR A 19 5.28 -13.28 3.28
CA TYR A 19 6.04 -13.74 2.10
C TYR A 19 5.26 -14.77 1.28
N ALA A 20 4.53 -15.69 1.91
CA ALA A 20 3.68 -16.65 1.21
C ALA A 20 2.61 -15.94 0.37
N CYS A 21 1.96 -14.91 0.92
CA CYS A 21 0.99 -14.10 0.17
C CYS A 21 1.66 -13.33 -0.98
N LEU A 22 2.87 -12.80 -0.79
CA LEU A 22 3.64 -12.15 -1.84
C LEU A 22 3.99 -13.11 -2.99
N TYR A 23 4.49 -14.31 -2.66
CA TYR A 23 4.80 -15.33 -3.66
C TYR A 23 3.56 -15.83 -4.40
N ALA A 24 2.44 -16.02 -3.69
CA ALA A 24 1.16 -16.33 -4.31
C ALA A 24 0.72 -15.20 -5.25
N GLY A 25 0.87 -13.94 -4.85
CA GLY A 25 0.58 -12.78 -5.69
C GLY A 25 1.46 -12.69 -6.94
N ASN A 26 2.76 -12.95 -6.81
CA ASN A 26 3.68 -13.03 -7.95
C ASN A 26 3.35 -14.20 -8.89
N PHE A 27 2.98 -15.36 -8.34
CA PHE A 27 2.56 -16.50 -9.13
C PHE A 27 1.29 -16.16 -9.92
N VAL A 28 0.28 -15.61 -9.25
CA VAL A 28 -0.96 -15.15 -9.92
C VAL A 28 -0.65 -14.08 -10.97
N ALA A 29 0.20 -13.11 -10.68
CA ALA A 29 0.63 -12.09 -11.63
C ALA A 29 1.30 -12.70 -12.88
N SER A 30 2.08 -13.78 -12.73
CA SER A 30 2.73 -14.45 -13.85
C SER A 30 1.77 -15.23 -14.76
N LEU A 31 0.62 -15.64 -14.24
CA LEU A 31 -0.44 -16.32 -15.03
C LEU A 31 -1.36 -15.31 -15.72
N LEU A 32 -1.46 -14.09 -15.18
CA LEU A 32 -2.34 -13.05 -15.70
C LEU A 32 -1.60 -12.19 -16.75
N PRO A 33 -2.21 -11.91 -17.92
CA PRO A 33 -1.60 -11.08 -18.96
C PRO A 33 -1.62 -9.56 -18.66
N ILE A 34 -1.85 -9.16 -17.40
CA ILE A 34 -1.96 -7.75 -16.98
C ILE A 34 -0.71 -7.30 -16.22
N ILE A 35 -0.33 -6.03 -16.43
CA ILE A 35 0.85 -5.37 -15.82
C ILE A 35 0.68 -5.00 -14.34
N ILE A 36 -0.07 -5.78 -13.56
CA ILE A 36 -0.21 -5.51 -12.12
C ILE A 36 0.98 -6.12 -11.36
N PRO A 37 1.71 -5.33 -10.54
CA PRO A 37 2.78 -5.88 -9.72
C PRO A 37 2.23 -6.95 -8.77
N GLY A 38 2.89 -8.11 -8.71
CA GLY A 38 2.46 -9.21 -7.85
C GLY A 38 2.42 -8.86 -6.36
N SER A 39 3.14 -7.81 -5.92
CA SER A 39 3.03 -7.26 -4.56
C SER A 39 1.65 -6.69 -4.25
N ILE A 40 1.00 -6.00 -5.20
CA ILE A 40 -0.36 -5.49 -5.05
C ILE A 40 -1.34 -6.66 -4.93
N ILE A 41 -1.20 -7.67 -5.79
CA ILE A 41 -2.03 -8.87 -5.75
C ILE A 41 -1.82 -9.62 -4.42
N GLY A 42 -0.58 -9.76 -3.96
CA GLY A 42 -0.27 -10.37 -2.67
C GLY A 42 -0.89 -9.63 -1.48
N MET A 43 -0.93 -8.30 -1.51
CA MET A 43 -1.64 -7.49 -0.50
C MET A 43 -3.15 -7.74 -0.54
N LEU A 44 -3.75 -7.84 -1.74
CA LEU A 44 -5.18 -8.15 -1.88
C LEU A 44 -5.51 -9.56 -1.39
N ILE A 45 -4.67 -10.55 -1.68
CA ILE A 45 -4.81 -11.93 -1.17
C ILE A 45 -4.77 -11.91 0.36
N LEU A 46 -3.76 -11.26 0.95
CA LEU A 46 -3.64 -11.14 2.41
C LEU A 46 -4.86 -10.43 3.00
N PHE A 47 -5.33 -9.35 2.37
CA PHE A 47 -6.54 -8.64 2.78
C PHE A 47 -7.78 -9.54 2.77
N VAL A 48 -8.00 -10.32 1.70
CA VAL A 48 -9.13 -11.26 1.61
C VAL A 48 -9.03 -12.36 2.68
N LEU A 49 -7.85 -12.91 2.93
CA LEU A 49 -7.64 -13.91 3.99
C LEU A 49 -7.95 -13.36 5.39
N LEU A 50 -7.61 -12.09 5.64
CA LEU A 50 -7.95 -11.39 6.88
C LEU A 50 -9.44 -11.07 6.96
N ALA A 51 -10.04 -10.60 5.87
CA ALA A 51 -11.46 -10.24 5.79
C ALA A 51 -12.38 -11.45 6.01
N LEU A 52 -11.99 -12.61 5.46
CA LEU A 52 -12.70 -13.89 5.67
C LEU A 52 -12.41 -14.51 7.05
N GLN A 53 -11.60 -13.86 7.90
CA GLN A 53 -11.13 -14.36 9.20
C GLN A 53 -10.43 -15.73 9.18
N ILE A 54 -10.07 -16.24 7.99
CA ILE A 54 -9.25 -17.47 7.84
C ILE A 54 -7.90 -17.25 8.52
N LEU A 55 -7.35 -16.04 8.38
CA LEU A 55 -6.10 -15.64 8.99
C LEU A 55 -6.36 -14.58 10.06
N PRO A 56 -6.27 -14.93 11.36
CA PRO A 56 -6.50 -13.97 12.44
C PRO A 56 -5.38 -12.93 12.47
N ALA A 57 -5.75 -11.64 12.49
CA ALA A 57 -4.81 -10.51 12.41
C ALA A 57 -3.65 -10.59 13.42
N LYS A 58 -3.91 -11.12 14.62
CA LYS A 58 -2.90 -11.37 15.67
C LYS A 58 -1.67 -12.19 15.21
N TRP A 59 -1.81 -13.01 14.16
CA TRP A 59 -0.71 -13.85 13.66
C TRP A 59 0.26 -13.10 12.76
N VAL A 60 -0.20 -12.04 12.09
CA VAL A 60 0.60 -11.29 11.09
C VAL A 60 1.01 -9.91 11.61
N ASN A 61 0.24 -9.34 12.55
CA ASN A 61 0.50 -8.06 13.19
C ASN A 61 1.96 -7.87 13.68
N PRO A 62 2.60 -8.81 14.43
CA PRO A 62 3.99 -8.61 14.88
C PRO A 62 4.98 -8.45 13.73
N GLY A 63 4.80 -9.19 12.62
CA GLY A 63 5.63 -9.03 11.42
C GLY A 63 5.40 -7.70 10.72
N CYS A 64 4.14 -7.34 10.47
CA CYS A 64 3.78 -6.06 9.85
C CYS A 64 4.31 -4.86 10.63
N TYR A 65 4.21 -4.88 11.97
CA TYR A 65 4.70 -3.79 12.81
C TYR A 65 6.20 -3.53 12.60
N VAL A 66 7.02 -4.59 12.51
CA VAL A 66 8.46 -4.46 12.26
C VAL A 66 8.74 -3.88 10.87
N LEU A 67 8.08 -4.41 9.84
CA LEU A 67 8.21 -3.94 8.45
C LEU A 67 7.85 -2.46 8.32
N ILE A 68 6.73 -2.03 8.93
CA ILE A 68 6.26 -0.64 8.90
C ILE A 68 7.20 0.26 9.72
N ARG A 69 7.62 -0.18 10.91
CA ARG A 69 8.54 0.59 11.78
C ARG A 69 9.86 0.92 11.11
N TYR A 70 10.39 0.00 10.29
CA TYR A 70 11.64 0.16 9.57
C TYR A 70 11.45 0.46 8.07
N MET A 71 10.25 0.85 7.65
CA MET A 71 9.92 1.12 6.24
C MET A 71 10.88 2.13 5.60
N ALA A 72 11.23 3.20 6.32
CA ALA A 72 12.19 4.19 5.83
C ALA A 72 13.58 3.59 5.54
N LEU A 73 14.08 2.67 6.38
CA LEU A 73 15.33 1.96 6.13
C LEU A 73 15.22 1.02 4.92
N LEU A 74 14.07 0.35 4.75
CA LEU A 74 13.83 -0.52 3.60
C LEU A 74 13.79 0.24 2.26
N PHE A 75 13.51 1.55 2.29
CA PHE A 75 13.57 2.41 1.09
C PHE A 75 14.98 2.87 0.72
N VAL A 76 15.94 2.82 1.65
CA VAL A 76 17.33 3.26 1.37
C VAL A 76 17.97 2.45 0.24
N PRO A 77 17.94 1.11 0.22
CA PRO A 77 18.51 0.32 -0.88
C PRO A 77 17.87 0.63 -2.24
N ILE A 78 16.55 0.87 -2.24
CA ILE A 78 15.79 1.21 -3.45
C ILE A 78 16.26 2.57 -3.98
N GLY A 79 16.43 3.56 -3.09
CA GLY A 79 16.96 4.88 -3.46
C GLY A 79 18.39 4.83 -3.98
N VAL A 80 19.25 4.02 -3.36
CA VAL A 80 20.64 3.82 -3.84
C VAL A 80 20.66 3.15 -5.22
N GLY A 81 19.73 2.23 -5.51
CA GLY A 81 19.58 1.65 -6.84
C GLY A 81 19.23 2.70 -7.91
N VAL A 82 18.37 3.67 -7.58
CA VAL A 82 18.04 4.77 -8.49
C VAL A 82 19.25 5.67 -8.78
N MET A 83 20.17 5.83 -7.83
CA MET A 83 21.41 6.62 -8.04
C MET A 83 22.30 6.05 -9.15
N GLN A 84 22.13 4.79 -9.55
CA GLN A 84 22.84 4.24 -10.72
C GLN A 84 22.45 4.93 -12.04
N TYR A 85 21.29 5.60 -12.08
CA TYR A 85 20.76 6.33 -13.24
C TYR A 85 20.80 7.86 -13.03
N PHE A 86 21.64 8.35 -12.12
CA PHE A 86 21.66 9.74 -11.70
C PHE A 86 21.86 10.74 -12.88
N ASP A 87 22.74 10.44 -13.84
CA ASP A 87 22.97 11.30 -15.00
C ASP A 87 21.72 11.45 -15.90
N LEU A 88 20.96 10.37 -16.06
CA LEU A 88 19.70 10.38 -16.80
C LEU A 88 18.64 11.20 -16.06
N LEU A 89 18.52 11.00 -14.74
CA LEU A 89 17.62 11.76 -13.89
C LEU A 89 17.96 13.25 -13.90
N ARG A 90 19.24 13.62 -13.88
CA ARG A 90 19.70 15.01 -13.93
C ARG A 90 19.32 15.67 -15.25
N THR A 91 19.52 14.96 -16.36
CA THR A 91 19.21 15.47 -17.71
C THR A 91 17.71 15.65 -17.91
N GLN A 92 16.89 14.75 -17.34
CA GLN A 92 15.43 14.74 -17.47
C GLN A 92 14.70 15.32 -16.25
N PHE A 93 15.41 16.01 -15.35
CA PHE A 93 14.84 16.47 -14.07
C PHE A 93 13.66 17.41 -14.28
N GLY A 94 13.78 18.36 -15.23
CA GLY A 94 12.70 19.30 -15.56
C GLY A 94 11.43 18.59 -16.02
N PRO A 95 11.47 17.78 -17.11
CA PRO A 95 10.33 17.01 -17.57
C PRO A 95 9.71 16.09 -16.50
N VAL A 96 10.53 15.43 -15.67
CA VAL A 96 10.04 14.55 -14.58
C VAL A 96 9.26 15.36 -13.54
N VAL A 97 9.82 16.45 -13.02
CA VAL A 97 9.15 17.25 -11.99
C VAL A 97 7.88 17.88 -12.53
N VAL A 98 7.93 18.45 -13.73
CA VAL A 98 6.77 19.10 -14.37
C VAL A 98 5.66 18.07 -14.65
N SER A 99 6.00 16.91 -15.20
CA SER A 99 5.02 15.86 -15.48
C SER A 99 4.37 15.33 -14.19
N CYS A 100 5.13 15.07 -13.13
CA CYS A 100 4.60 14.64 -11.83
C CYS A 100 3.70 15.70 -11.18
N ALA A 101 4.10 16.98 -11.21
CA ALA A 101 3.31 18.06 -10.62
C ALA A 101 1.98 18.24 -11.37
N ILE A 102 2.03 18.34 -12.70
CA ILE A 102 0.84 18.48 -13.53
C ILE A 102 -0.06 17.25 -13.41
N SER A 103 0.49 16.03 -13.46
CA SER A 103 -0.32 14.81 -13.34
C SER A 103 -1.02 14.74 -11.99
N THR A 104 -0.35 15.13 -10.90
CA THR A 104 -0.95 15.15 -9.56
C THR A 104 -2.09 16.16 -9.48
N LEU A 105 -1.90 17.38 -10.01
CA LEU A 105 -2.94 18.40 -10.06
C LEU A 105 -4.14 17.94 -10.89
N VAL A 106 -3.90 17.37 -12.08
CA VAL A 106 -4.96 16.85 -12.94
C VAL A 106 -5.73 15.72 -12.25
N VAL A 107 -5.05 14.77 -11.63
CA VAL A 107 -5.69 13.68 -10.87
C VAL A 107 -6.54 14.26 -9.73
N PHE A 108 -6.04 15.24 -8.98
CA PHE A 108 -6.82 15.88 -7.92
C PHE A 108 -8.06 16.59 -8.45
N LEU A 109 -7.95 17.35 -9.54
CA LEU A 109 -9.10 18.01 -10.16
C LEU A 109 -10.14 17.01 -10.65
N VAL A 110 -9.71 15.95 -11.35
CA VAL A 110 -10.60 14.91 -11.87
C VAL A 110 -11.28 14.18 -10.72
N VAL A 111 -10.54 13.72 -9.72
CA VAL A 111 -11.11 13.02 -8.56
C VAL A 111 -12.06 13.93 -7.77
N SER A 112 -11.70 15.21 -7.58
CA SER A 112 -12.56 16.19 -6.92
C SER A 112 -13.85 16.41 -7.70
N TRP A 113 -13.77 16.55 -9.02
CA TRP A 113 -14.94 16.73 -9.88
C TRP A 113 -15.83 15.49 -9.89
N SER A 114 -15.24 14.30 -10.08
CA SER A 114 -15.97 13.03 -10.04
C SER A 114 -16.65 12.82 -8.69
N SER A 115 -15.95 13.13 -7.59
CA SER A 115 -16.52 13.05 -6.25
C SER A 115 -17.65 14.06 -6.05
N HIS A 116 -17.51 15.29 -6.56
CA HIS A 116 -18.55 16.31 -6.49
C HIS A 116 -19.77 15.94 -7.35
N LEU A 117 -19.60 15.29 -8.49
CA LEU A 117 -20.72 14.82 -9.31
C LEU A 117 -21.46 13.66 -8.65
N LEU A 118 -20.74 12.76 -7.96
CA LEU A 118 -21.33 11.61 -7.26
C LEU A 118 -21.96 11.99 -5.90
N HIS A 119 -21.45 13.03 -5.22
CA HIS A 119 -21.96 13.49 -3.91
C HIS A 119 -22.74 14.81 -3.97
N GLY A 120 -22.77 15.47 -5.12
CA GLY A 120 -23.47 16.73 -5.35
C GLY A 120 -24.96 16.51 -5.57
N GLU A 121 -25.64 16.06 -4.51
CA GLU A 121 -27.03 16.39 -4.14
C GLU A 121 -27.47 15.53 -2.94
N ARG A 122 -26.79 15.66 -1.80
CA ARG A 122 -27.44 15.45 -0.50
C ARG A 122 -27.31 16.71 0.31
N ASN A 123 -28.26 17.62 0.11
CA ASN A 123 -28.69 18.51 1.20
C ASN A 123 -28.94 17.61 2.41
N VAL A 124 -28.08 17.74 3.43
CA VAL A 124 -28.31 17.12 4.73
C VAL A 124 -29.58 17.76 5.31
N VAL A 125 -30.71 17.11 5.03
CA VAL A 125 -32.00 17.37 5.69
C VAL A 125 -31.79 17.10 7.17
N GLY A 126 -31.65 18.16 7.97
CA GLY A 126 -31.48 18.00 9.40
C GLY A 126 -31.01 19.20 10.23
N GLN A 127 -30.69 20.35 9.64
CA GLN A 127 -30.28 21.54 10.43
C GLN A 127 -31.33 22.66 10.36
N LYS A 128 -32.54 22.36 10.85
CA LYS A 128 -33.48 23.35 11.36
C LYS A 128 -34.15 22.77 12.60
N GLY A 129 -33.69 23.23 13.76
CA GLY A 129 -34.25 22.82 15.05
C GLY A 129 -33.26 23.07 16.17
N THR A 130 -33.31 24.31 16.68
CA THR A 130 -33.31 24.69 18.11
C THR A 130 -32.55 26.01 18.25
N GLU A 131 -33.20 27.08 17.81
CA GLU A 131 -33.04 28.39 18.43
C GLU A 131 -34.06 28.41 19.58
N GLU A 132 -33.59 28.19 20.81
CA GLU A 132 -34.26 28.62 22.04
C GLU A 132 -33.46 29.79 22.63
#